data_AF-A0A7M3YYR9-F1
#
_entry.id   AF-A0A7M3YYR9-F1
#
_cell.length_a   1.000
_cell.length_b   1.000
_cell.length_c   1.000
_cell.angle_alpha   90.00
_cell.angle_beta   90.00
_cell.angle_gamma   90.00
#
_symmetry.space_group_name_H-M   'P 1'
#
loop_
_entity.id
_entity.type
_entity.pdbx_description
1 polymer ?
#
loop_
_entity_poly.entity_id
_entity_poly.type
_entity_poly.pdbx_seq_one_letter_code
_entity_poly.pdbx_strand_id
1 'polypeptide(L)'
;MAEVADSEVDATPPSPTLPFRMAEMTLSRPIPPQYPFAESLNTLRIEWTFHTKLLREEWKREHYIAVAFGVLALCLGSISTELWNGGNASITGLEGILAINGFQFFQMLVSMICWGWFVYQAWMLFPVMRVHAMSLLVMWNALYGAQIFFHRNNASFPMSLDLADMMEGTLVLLIVFFFLFFFWKAVVETRDLHVEVHHLHEDVRIMEESLAEHSLRGWTAMFGAWVLLITVSSWAGLHHVASYGESNIGYLVLHLLTGVPAVPLLLFVLWYPQRMLGNQTSVRTRAAVDAALEMSGEAPLKSNKASSCPECGHASKVTLNASGELAHPCLSAGCSTLVVVGASCPTCSASMPKRIACPACGVNAPAMDYLPDQEAW
;
A
#
# COMPACT_ATOMS: atom_id res chain seq x y z
N MET A 1 31.00 17.29 51.95
CA MET A 1 30.17 18.17 51.11
C MET A 1 30.38 17.69 49.69
N ALA A 2 29.42 16.93 49.20
CA ALA A 2 29.41 16.36 47.85
C ALA A 2 28.83 17.40 46.91
N GLU A 3 29.56 17.73 45.85
CA GLU A 3 29.12 18.64 44.81
C GLU A 3 28.54 17.79 43.66
N VAL A 4 27.38 18.24 43.21
CA VAL A 4 26.39 17.50 42.41
C VAL A 4 26.85 17.44 40.96
N ALA A 5 26.83 16.23 40.41
CA ALA A 5 26.98 15.97 38.98
C ALA A 5 25.73 16.48 38.25
N ASP A 6 25.91 17.42 37.34
CA ASP A 6 24.87 17.83 36.40
C ASP A 6 24.58 16.66 35.45
N SER A 7 23.31 16.28 35.45
CA SER A 7 22.69 15.22 34.68
C SER A 7 22.78 15.49 33.18
N GLU A 8 23.17 14.45 32.45
CA GLU A 8 23.01 14.29 31.02
C GLU A 8 21.60 14.72 30.56
N VAL A 9 21.58 15.71 29.68
CA VAL A 9 20.38 16.05 28.91
C VAL A 9 20.08 14.87 28.01
N ASP A 10 18.92 14.27 28.27
CA ASP A 10 18.30 13.18 27.54
C ASP A 10 18.36 13.42 26.03
N ALA A 11 19.27 12.71 25.37
CA ALA A 11 19.39 12.72 23.92
C ALA A 11 18.20 11.96 23.35
N THR A 12 17.20 12.72 22.90
CA THR A 12 16.14 12.22 22.02
C THR A 12 16.80 11.38 20.92
N PRO A 13 16.40 10.11 20.72
CA PRO A 13 17.01 9.31 19.66
C PRO A 13 16.78 10.03 18.32
N PRO A 14 17.80 10.12 17.44
CA PRO A 14 17.65 10.84 16.20
C PRO A 14 16.57 10.16 15.36
N SER A 15 15.42 10.82 15.19
CA SER A 15 14.53 10.54 14.08
C SER A 15 15.39 10.51 12.82
N PRO A 16 15.28 9.49 11.94
CA PRO A 16 16.08 9.44 10.72
C PRO A 16 15.88 10.76 9.99
N THR A 17 16.93 11.59 9.95
CA THR A 17 16.83 12.98 9.53
C THR A 17 16.55 12.99 8.03
N LEU A 18 15.26 13.04 7.69
CA LEU A 18 14.81 13.28 6.33
C LEU A 18 15.47 14.59 5.85
N PRO A 19 16.02 14.64 4.62
CA PRO A 19 16.70 15.83 4.10
C PRO A 19 15.77 17.05 4.06
N PHE A 20 14.46 16.82 4.03
CA PHE A 20 13.40 17.80 4.18
C PHE A 20 12.13 17.11 4.68
N ARG A 21 11.28 17.84 5.43
CA ARG A 21 9.99 17.32 5.92
C ARG A 21 8.84 17.71 5.02
N MET A 22 7.80 16.86 4.96
CA MET A 22 6.59 17.16 4.19
C MET A 22 5.83 18.35 4.80
N ALA A 23 5.77 18.43 6.13
CA ALA A 23 5.09 19.51 6.86
C ALA A 23 5.65 20.90 6.57
N GLU A 24 6.93 21.00 6.18
CA GLU A 24 7.62 22.26 5.88
C GLU A 24 7.42 22.72 4.42
N MET A 25 6.75 21.92 3.59
CA MET A 25 6.57 22.23 2.18
C MET A 25 5.43 23.22 1.94
N THR A 26 5.76 24.35 1.32
CA THR A 26 4.79 25.37 0.90
C THR A 26 4.71 25.46 -0.62
N LEU A 27 3.49 25.64 -1.14
CA LEU A 27 3.26 25.87 -2.56
C LEU A 27 3.51 27.34 -2.90
N SER A 28 4.31 27.62 -3.93
CA SER A 28 4.52 28.99 -4.40
C SER A 28 3.26 29.63 -4.98
N ARG A 29 2.31 28.81 -5.46
CA ARG A 29 1.02 29.23 -6.01
C ARG A 29 -0.09 28.27 -5.55
N PRO A 30 -0.66 28.47 -4.35
CA PRO A 30 -1.78 27.67 -3.87
C PRO A 30 -3.06 28.02 -4.65
N ILE A 31 -3.91 27.03 -4.88
CA ILE A 31 -5.24 27.25 -5.44
C ILE A 31 -6.08 27.95 -4.36
N PRO A 32 -6.74 29.09 -4.66
CA PRO A 32 -7.57 29.79 -3.68
C PRO A 32 -8.70 28.91 -3.14
N PRO A 33 -9.08 29.05 -1.86
CA PRO A 33 -10.13 28.23 -1.22
C PRO A 33 -11.53 28.46 -1.82
N GLN A 34 -11.67 29.43 -2.73
CA GLN A 34 -12.91 29.76 -3.42
C GLN A 34 -13.33 28.68 -4.44
N TYR A 35 -12.37 27.86 -4.90
CA TYR A 35 -12.64 26.78 -5.85
C TYR A 35 -12.99 25.47 -5.13
N PRO A 36 -13.94 24.67 -5.65
CA PRO A 36 -14.21 23.35 -5.09
C PRO A 36 -12.95 22.47 -5.15
N PHE A 37 -12.74 21.64 -4.12
CA PHE A 37 -11.58 20.75 -3.97
C PHE A 37 -10.22 21.44 -3.88
N ALA A 38 -10.15 22.77 -3.71
CA ALA A 38 -8.90 23.51 -3.65
C ALA A 38 -7.94 22.97 -2.56
N GLU A 39 -8.47 22.63 -1.38
CA GLU A 39 -7.67 22.07 -0.29
C GLU A 39 -7.07 20.71 -0.67
N SER A 40 -7.89 19.75 -1.12
CA SER A 40 -7.43 18.42 -1.52
C SER A 40 -6.41 18.46 -2.66
N LEU A 41 -6.62 19.34 -3.66
CA LEU A 41 -5.68 19.53 -4.77
C LEU A 41 -4.37 20.18 -4.30
N ASN A 42 -4.43 21.12 -3.38
CA ASN A 42 -3.23 21.71 -2.80
C ASN A 42 -2.44 20.65 -2.00
N THR A 43 -3.10 19.81 -1.20
CA THR A 43 -2.45 18.70 -0.48
C THR A 43 -1.78 17.74 -1.46
N LEU A 44 -2.47 17.31 -2.52
CA LEU A 44 -1.90 16.44 -3.55
C LEU A 44 -0.67 17.07 -4.22
N ARG A 45 -0.72 18.37 -4.54
CA ARG A 45 0.42 19.08 -5.13
C ARG A 45 1.61 19.18 -4.18
N ILE A 46 1.37 19.36 -2.88
CA ILE A 46 2.43 19.34 -1.86
C ILE A 46 3.07 17.96 -1.83
N GLU A 47 2.27 16.90 -1.73
CA GLU A 47 2.76 15.52 -1.70
C GLU A 47 3.52 15.14 -2.97
N TRP A 48 3.04 15.51 -4.16
CA TRP A 48 3.78 15.27 -5.40
C TRP A 48 5.08 16.08 -5.48
N THR A 49 5.10 17.30 -4.95
CA THR A 49 6.34 18.09 -4.85
C THR A 49 7.33 17.42 -3.91
N PHE A 50 6.84 16.89 -2.78
CA PHE A 50 7.64 16.11 -1.85
C PHE A 50 8.21 14.85 -2.51
N HIS A 51 7.37 14.05 -3.16
CA HIS A 51 7.75 12.83 -3.86
C HIS A 51 8.78 13.11 -4.96
N THR A 52 8.59 14.16 -5.76
CA THR A 52 9.51 14.48 -6.85
C THR A 52 10.87 14.98 -6.37
N LYS A 53 10.93 15.74 -5.28
CA LYS A 53 12.20 16.10 -4.64
C LYS A 53 12.91 14.87 -4.10
N LEU A 54 12.17 14.01 -3.40
CA LEU A 54 12.74 12.81 -2.79
C LEU A 54 13.25 11.83 -3.84
N LEU A 55 12.49 11.67 -4.93
CA LEU A 55 12.86 10.86 -6.08
C LEU A 55 14.17 11.33 -6.72
N ARG A 56 14.39 12.65 -6.83
CA ARG A 56 15.64 13.19 -7.39
C ARG A 56 16.86 12.93 -6.51
N GLU A 57 16.68 12.88 -5.20
CA GLU A 57 17.77 12.62 -4.25
C GLU A 57 18.08 11.13 -4.13
N GLU A 58 17.07 10.27 -4.18
CA GLU A 58 17.23 8.84 -3.90
C GLU A 58 17.39 7.96 -5.13
N TRP A 59 16.85 8.36 -6.29
CA TRP A 59 17.00 7.56 -7.50
C TRP A 59 18.44 7.61 -8.00
N LYS A 60 19.11 6.47 -7.84
CA LYS A 60 20.45 6.24 -8.36
C LYS A 60 20.42 5.76 -9.80
N ARG A 61 21.60 5.62 -10.40
CA ARG A 61 21.81 5.18 -11.79
C ARG A 61 21.06 3.88 -12.10
N GLU A 62 20.97 2.96 -11.16
CA GLU A 62 20.30 1.66 -11.33
C GLU A 62 18.80 1.81 -11.63
N HIS A 63 18.12 2.79 -11.01
CA HIS A 63 16.70 3.06 -11.24
C HIS A 63 16.48 3.58 -12.66
N TYR A 64 17.30 4.52 -13.10
CA TYR A 64 17.22 5.07 -14.46
C TYR A 64 17.57 4.03 -15.53
N ILE A 65 18.53 3.14 -15.26
CA ILE A 65 18.83 2.01 -16.14
C ILE A 65 17.61 1.09 -16.24
N ALA A 66 16.94 0.78 -15.12
CA ALA A 66 15.72 -0.03 -15.14
C ALA A 66 14.63 0.63 -16.01
N VAL A 67 14.36 1.93 -15.82
CA VAL A 67 13.41 2.68 -16.67
C VAL A 67 13.80 2.58 -18.14
N ALA A 68 15.07 2.80 -18.47
CA ALA A 68 15.55 2.75 -19.84
C ALA A 68 15.32 1.39 -20.50
N PHE A 69 15.59 0.29 -19.78
CA PHE A 69 15.32 -1.06 -20.29
C PHE A 69 13.83 -1.33 -20.47
N GLY A 70 12.96 -0.91 -19.53
CA GLY A 70 11.51 -1.09 -19.66
C GLY A 70 10.92 -0.28 -20.83
N VAL A 71 11.35 0.98 -20.99
CA VAL A 71 10.92 1.82 -22.12
C VAL A 71 11.44 1.26 -23.44
N LEU A 72 12.70 0.83 -23.50
CA LEU A 72 13.28 0.21 -24.69
C LEU A 72 12.53 -1.08 -25.03
N ALA A 73 12.21 -1.92 -24.04
CA ALA A 73 11.46 -3.16 -24.25
C ALA A 73 10.07 -2.89 -24.85
N LEU A 74 9.35 -1.90 -24.33
CA LEU A 74 8.05 -1.48 -24.86
C LEU A 74 8.19 -0.96 -26.31
N CYS A 75 9.10 -0.02 -26.55
CA CYS A 75 9.28 0.57 -27.89
C CYS A 75 9.69 -0.48 -28.93
N LEU A 76 10.64 -1.36 -28.61
CA LEU A 76 11.06 -2.45 -29.49
C LEU A 76 9.95 -3.50 -29.69
N GLY A 77 9.06 -3.69 -28.71
CA GLY A 77 7.92 -4.60 -28.87
C GLY A 77 6.82 -4.03 -29.76
N SER A 78 6.56 -2.72 -29.65
CA SER A 78 5.41 -2.08 -30.31
C SER A 78 5.71 -1.50 -31.68
N ILE A 79 6.95 -1.05 -31.94
CA ILE A 79 7.32 -0.37 -33.19
C ILE A 79 7.89 -1.39 -34.17
N SER A 80 7.03 -2.12 -34.88
CA SER A 80 7.44 -3.10 -35.90
C SER A 80 6.75 -2.83 -37.24
N THR A 81 7.50 -2.99 -38.34
CA THR A 81 6.93 -2.86 -39.70
C THR A 81 5.88 -3.91 -40.00
N GLU A 82 5.91 -5.07 -39.32
CA GLU A 82 4.88 -6.10 -39.42
C GLU A 82 3.57 -5.65 -38.76
N LEU A 83 3.65 -4.75 -37.77
CA LEU A 83 2.49 -4.30 -36.99
C LEU A 83 1.79 -3.08 -37.59
N TRP A 84 2.44 -2.33 -38.49
CA TRP A 84 1.91 -1.05 -39.00
C TRP A 84 0.56 -1.16 -39.73
N ASN A 85 0.25 -2.35 -40.27
CA ASN A 85 -1.02 -2.65 -40.94
C ASN A 85 -1.88 -3.68 -40.18
N GLY A 86 -1.59 -3.93 -38.89
CA GLY A 86 -2.27 -4.94 -38.07
C GLY A 86 -1.80 -6.39 -38.27
N GLY A 87 -0.82 -6.61 -39.16
CA GLY A 87 -0.28 -7.94 -39.48
C GLY A 87 -1.20 -8.79 -40.37
N ASN A 88 -0.81 -10.04 -40.63
CA ASN A 88 -1.60 -10.99 -41.41
C ASN A 88 -2.28 -12.04 -40.52
N ALA A 89 -3.59 -11.92 -40.32
CA ALA A 89 -4.39 -12.82 -39.49
C ALA A 89 -4.52 -14.25 -40.04
N SER A 90 -4.20 -14.48 -41.32
CA SER A 90 -4.29 -15.82 -41.92
C SER A 90 -3.13 -16.74 -41.55
N ILE A 91 -2.05 -16.20 -40.96
CA ILE A 91 -0.86 -16.95 -40.59
C ILE A 91 -0.72 -16.88 -39.06
N THR A 92 -0.83 -18.03 -38.40
CA THR A 92 -0.82 -18.10 -36.92
C THR A 92 0.15 -19.18 -36.43
N GLY A 93 0.49 -19.14 -35.14
CA GLY A 93 1.36 -20.13 -34.51
C GLY A 93 2.80 -20.10 -35.02
N LEU A 94 3.42 -21.29 -35.15
CA LEU A 94 4.81 -21.43 -35.58
C LEU A 94 5.04 -20.93 -37.01
N GLU A 95 4.07 -21.12 -37.90
CA GLU A 95 4.14 -20.60 -39.28
C GLU A 95 4.16 -19.08 -39.29
N GLY A 96 3.40 -18.43 -38.41
CA GLY A 96 3.41 -16.98 -38.23
C GLY A 96 4.77 -16.47 -37.77
N ILE A 97 5.38 -17.14 -36.79
CA ILE A 97 6.70 -16.77 -36.26
C ILE A 97 7.80 -16.92 -37.34
N LEU A 98 7.73 -17.99 -38.14
CA LEU A 98 8.69 -18.24 -39.21
C LEU A 98 8.50 -17.33 -40.43
N ALA A 99 7.30 -16.76 -40.62
CA ALA A 99 6.99 -15.84 -41.71
C ALA A 99 7.47 -14.39 -41.46
N ILE A 100 7.82 -14.05 -40.21
CA ILE A 100 8.28 -12.70 -39.84
C ILE A 100 9.67 -12.43 -40.44
N ASN A 101 9.90 -11.18 -40.88
CA ASN A 101 11.22 -10.73 -41.30
C ASN A 101 12.28 -10.96 -40.22
N GLY A 102 13.46 -11.47 -40.57
CA GLY A 102 14.54 -11.77 -39.63
C GLY A 102 14.96 -10.60 -38.73
N PHE A 103 14.89 -9.36 -39.21
CA PHE A 103 15.14 -8.17 -38.40
C PHE A 103 14.07 -7.97 -37.32
N GLN A 104 12.80 -8.13 -37.67
CA GLN A 104 11.66 -7.96 -36.76
C GLN A 104 11.60 -9.10 -35.73
N PHE A 105 11.96 -10.32 -36.14
CA PHE A 105 12.16 -11.43 -35.23
C PHE A 105 13.26 -11.14 -34.20
N PHE A 106 14.42 -10.62 -34.64
CA PHE A 106 15.50 -10.21 -33.74
C PHE A 106 15.06 -9.09 -32.79
N GLN A 107 14.35 -8.09 -33.31
CA GLN A 107 13.81 -6.98 -32.50
C GLN A 107 12.87 -7.47 -31.39
N MET A 108 11.97 -8.39 -31.70
CA MET A 108 11.07 -9.02 -30.72
C MET A 108 11.84 -9.79 -29.64
N LEU A 109 12.88 -10.54 -30.04
CA LEU A 109 13.72 -11.27 -29.10
C LEU A 109 14.47 -10.31 -28.15
N VAL A 110 15.03 -9.22 -28.68
CA VAL A 110 15.68 -8.19 -27.86
C VAL A 110 14.67 -7.53 -26.90
N SER A 111 13.46 -7.21 -27.37
CA SER A 111 12.38 -6.69 -26.51
C SER A 111 12.08 -7.65 -25.35
N MET A 112 11.96 -8.95 -25.61
CA MET A 112 11.73 -9.96 -24.57
C MET A 112 12.87 -10.00 -23.55
N ILE A 113 14.13 -9.96 -24.00
CA ILE A 113 15.29 -9.92 -23.10
C ILE A 113 15.28 -8.63 -22.26
N CYS A 114 14.97 -7.48 -22.85
CA CYS A 114 14.87 -6.21 -22.14
C CYS A 114 13.75 -6.22 -21.09
N TRP A 115 12.60 -6.84 -21.39
CA TRP A 115 11.55 -7.06 -20.39
C TRP A 115 12.03 -7.97 -19.26
N GLY A 116 12.66 -9.11 -19.57
CA GLY A 116 13.21 -10.01 -18.55
C GLY A 116 14.22 -9.30 -17.63
N TRP A 117 15.09 -8.46 -18.21
CA TRP A 117 16.03 -7.65 -17.45
C TRP A 117 15.33 -6.58 -16.60
N PHE A 118 14.30 -5.91 -17.12
CA PHE A 118 13.48 -4.97 -16.37
C PHE A 118 12.81 -5.63 -15.15
N VAL A 119 12.23 -6.82 -15.34
CA VAL A 119 11.62 -7.60 -14.26
C VAL A 119 12.65 -7.99 -13.20
N TYR A 120 13.83 -8.46 -13.63
CA TYR A 120 14.94 -8.77 -12.72
C TYR A 120 15.39 -7.53 -11.93
N GLN A 121 15.53 -6.37 -12.57
CA GLN A 121 15.90 -5.13 -11.90
C GLN A 121 14.84 -4.67 -10.91
N ALA A 122 13.54 -4.74 -11.27
CA ALA A 122 12.46 -4.42 -10.35
C ALA A 122 12.47 -5.35 -9.11
N TRP A 123 12.76 -6.63 -9.31
CA TRP A 123 12.92 -7.60 -8.21
C TRP A 123 14.09 -7.25 -7.27
N MET A 124 15.22 -6.83 -7.84
CA MET A 124 16.43 -6.54 -7.07
C MET A 124 16.37 -5.18 -6.37
N LEU A 125 15.84 -4.16 -7.04
CA LEU A 125 15.70 -2.80 -6.49
C LEU A 125 14.67 -2.73 -5.37
N PHE A 126 13.62 -3.55 -5.44
CA PHE A 126 12.50 -3.48 -4.51
C PHE A 126 12.28 -4.75 -3.68
N PRO A 127 13.22 -5.13 -2.77
CA PRO A 127 13.15 -6.37 -1.99
C PRO A 127 11.87 -6.53 -1.15
N VAL A 128 11.40 -5.45 -0.52
CA VAL A 128 10.18 -5.47 0.32
C VAL A 128 8.93 -5.68 -0.53
N MET A 129 8.96 -5.19 -1.76
CA MET A 129 7.84 -5.22 -2.69
C MET A 129 7.95 -6.34 -3.74
N ARG A 130 8.90 -7.28 -3.62
CA ARG A 130 9.19 -8.30 -4.66
C ARG A 130 7.96 -9.04 -5.17
N VAL A 131 7.14 -9.57 -4.26
CA VAL A 131 5.93 -10.30 -4.61
C VAL A 131 4.92 -9.38 -5.31
N HIS A 132 4.78 -8.16 -4.80
CA HIS A 132 3.88 -7.16 -5.39
C HIS A 132 4.36 -6.61 -6.73
N ALA A 133 5.67 -6.53 -6.95
CA ALA A 133 6.25 -6.16 -8.24
C ALA A 133 5.91 -7.20 -9.32
N MET A 134 6.03 -8.49 -8.99
CA MET A 134 5.64 -9.57 -9.90
C MET A 134 4.14 -9.58 -10.14
N SER A 135 3.32 -9.43 -9.09
CA SER A 135 1.87 -9.44 -9.25
C SER A 135 1.37 -8.25 -10.09
N LEU A 136 1.91 -7.04 -9.91
CA LEU A 136 1.57 -5.87 -10.72
C LEU A 136 1.95 -6.05 -12.20
N LEU A 137 3.09 -6.69 -12.50
CA LEU A 137 3.47 -7.02 -13.87
C LEU A 137 2.54 -8.06 -14.49
N VAL A 138 2.13 -9.08 -13.73
CA VAL A 138 1.12 -10.05 -14.17
C VAL A 138 -0.22 -9.34 -14.42
N MET A 139 -0.63 -8.43 -13.55
CA MET A 139 -1.86 -7.65 -13.72
C MET A 139 -1.81 -6.75 -14.96
N TRP A 140 -0.66 -6.13 -15.24
CA TRP A 140 -0.47 -5.35 -16.47
C TRP A 140 -0.66 -6.23 -17.71
N ASN A 141 -0.05 -7.42 -17.74
CA ASN A 141 -0.23 -8.35 -18.85
C ASN A 141 -1.66 -8.92 -18.93
N ALA A 142 -2.30 -9.19 -17.79
CA ALA A 142 -3.69 -9.64 -17.74
C ALA A 142 -4.66 -8.58 -18.28
N LEU A 143 -4.36 -7.28 -18.12
CA LEU A 143 -5.13 -6.21 -18.79
C LEU A 143 -4.99 -6.28 -20.30
N TYR A 144 -3.79 -6.54 -20.85
CA TYR A 144 -3.65 -6.82 -22.29
C TYR A 144 -4.45 -8.05 -22.70
N GLY A 145 -4.42 -9.11 -21.90
CA GLY A 145 -5.24 -10.32 -22.09
C GLY A 145 -6.75 -10.01 -22.14
N ALA A 146 -7.25 -9.20 -21.22
CA ALA A 146 -8.65 -8.77 -21.21
C ALA A 146 -9.01 -8.02 -22.51
N GLN A 147 -8.12 -7.13 -22.98
CA GLN A 147 -8.34 -6.40 -24.23
C GLN A 147 -8.32 -7.31 -25.46
N ILE A 148 -7.51 -8.38 -25.48
CA ILE A 148 -7.56 -9.41 -26.53
C ILE A 148 -8.95 -10.04 -26.60
N PHE A 149 -9.52 -10.43 -25.46
CA PHE A 149 -10.86 -11.03 -25.43
C PHE A 149 -11.94 -10.08 -25.95
N PHE A 150 -11.87 -8.79 -25.59
CA PHE A 150 -12.80 -7.79 -26.09
C PHE A 150 -12.69 -7.56 -27.61
N HIS A 151 -11.49 -7.60 -28.17
CA HIS A 151 -11.26 -7.32 -29.59
C HIS A 151 -11.37 -8.56 -30.50
N ARG A 152 -11.38 -9.77 -29.94
CA ARG A 152 -11.40 -11.04 -30.70
C ARG A 152 -12.60 -11.14 -31.63
N ASN A 153 -13.81 -10.87 -31.11
CA ASN A 153 -15.05 -10.93 -31.88
C ASN A 153 -15.49 -9.55 -32.39
N ASN A 154 -14.84 -8.48 -31.90
CA ASN A 154 -15.18 -7.11 -32.23
C ASN A 154 -13.93 -6.20 -32.29
N ALA A 155 -13.38 -6.01 -33.49
CA ALA A 155 -12.24 -5.12 -33.70
C ALA A 155 -12.50 -3.65 -33.33
N SER A 156 -13.76 -3.21 -33.31
CA SER A 156 -14.15 -1.82 -33.05
C SER A 156 -14.55 -1.53 -31.60
N PHE A 157 -14.28 -2.44 -30.66
CA PHE A 157 -14.61 -2.27 -29.25
C PHE A 157 -14.07 -0.93 -28.68
N PRO A 158 -14.88 -0.13 -27.94
CA PRO A 158 -16.23 -0.41 -27.43
C PRO A 158 -17.39 0.12 -28.29
N MET A 159 -17.19 0.46 -29.58
CA MET A 159 -18.23 1.13 -30.37
C MET A 159 -19.41 0.23 -30.76
N SER A 160 -19.22 -1.08 -30.81
CA SER A 160 -20.27 -2.07 -31.09
C SER A 160 -20.39 -3.07 -29.94
N LEU A 161 -21.02 -2.66 -28.85
CA LEU A 161 -21.15 -3.49 -27.66
C LEU A 161 -22.12 -4.66 -27.87
N ASP A 162 -21.59 -5.89 -27.81
CA ASP A 162 -22.37 -7.10 -27.56
C ASP A 162 -21.97 -7.68 -26.20
N LEU A 163 -22.93 -7.77 -25.28
CA LEU A 163 -22.71 -8.23 -23.91
C LEU A 163 -22.25 -9.70 -23.86
N ALA A 164 -22.68 -10.53 -24.82
CA ALA A 164 -22.32 -11.94 -24.84
C ALA A 164 -20.81 -12.14 -25.11
N ASP A 165 -20.25 -11.34 -26.03
CA ASP A 165 -18.84 -11.40 -26.43
C ASP A 165 -17.89 -10.81 -25.38
N MET A 166 -18.41 -10.02 -24.44
CA MET A 166 -17.61 -9.33 -23.42
C MET A 166 -17.38 -10.14 -22.15
N MET A 167 -18.06 -11.28 -21.97
CA MET A 167 -18.06 -12.02 -20.69
C MET A 167 -16.64 -12.40 -20.24
N GLU A 168 -15.83 -12.96 -21.13
CA GLU A 168 -14.46 -13.43 -20.81
C GLU A 168 -13.54 -12.26 -20.43
N GLY A 169 -13.50 -11.20 -21.25
CA GLY A 169 -12.70 -10.01 -20.98
C GLY A 169 -13.12 -9.30 -19.69
N THR A 170 -14.43 -9.25 -19.41
CA THR A 170 -14.97 -8.63 -18.19
C THR A 170 -14.58 -9.43 -16.95
N LEU A 171 -14.61 -10.76 -17.00
CA LEU A 171 -14.18 -11.61 -15.88
C LEU A 171 -12.70 -11.37 -15.53
N VAL A 172 -11.82 -11.34 -16.54
CA VAL A 172 -10.40 -11.05 -16.33
C VAL A 172 -10.21 -9.67 -15.75
N LEU A 173 -10.92 -8.66 -16.26
CA LEU A 173 -10.87 -7.29 -15.76
C LEU A 173 -11.29 -7.21 -14.29
N LEU A 174 -12.38 -7.88 -13.90
CA LEU A 174 -12.84 -7.93 -12.50
C LEU A 174 -11.78 -8.55 -11.57
N ILE A 175 -11.15 -9.66 -12.00
CA ILE A 175 -10.08 -10.31 -11.24
C ILE A 175 -8.88 -9.36 -11.08
N VAL A 176 -8.48 -8.67 -12.16
CA VAL A 176 -7.37 -7.72 -12.10
C VAL A 176 -7.67 -6.57 -11.15
N PHE A 177 -8.83 -5.92 -11.28
CA PHE A 177 -9.21 -4.81 -10.39
C PHE A 177 -9.35 -5.25 -8.94
N PHE A 178 -9.82 -6.47 -8.70
CA PHE A 178 -9.82 -7.07 -7.36
C PHE A 178 -8.40 -7.15 -6.79
N PHE A 179 -7.42 -7.72 -7.51
CA PHE A 179 -6.05 -7.80 -7.02
C PHE A 179 -5.37 -6.43 -6.89
N LEU A 180 -5.65 -5.48 -7.79
CA LEU A 180 -5.16 -4.10 -7.69
C LEU A 180 -5.73 -3.40 -6.44
N PHE A 181 -6.99 -3.64 -6.12
CA PHE A 181 -7.61 -3.13 -4.89
C PHE A 181 -6.96 -3.75 -3.65
N PHE A 182 -6.72 -5.07 -3.64
CA PHE A 182 -6.03 -5.74 -2.54
C PHE A 182 -4.60 -5.21 -2.35
N PHE A 183 -3.88 -4.99 -3.44
CA PHE A 183 -2.56 -4.37 -3.40
C PHE A 183 -2.60 -2.96 -2.79
N TRP A 184 -3.50 -2.10 -3.28
CA TRP A 184 -3.69 -0.76 -2.75
C TRP A 184 -4.02 -0.79 -1.26
N LYS A 185 -4.96 -1.65 -0.85
CA LYS A 185 -5.34 -1.84 0.55
C LYS A 185 -4.17 -2.32 1.41
N ALA A 186 -3.39 -3.30 0.94
CA ALA A 186 -2.24 -3.81 1.67
C ALA A 186 -1.20 -2.72 1.95
N VAL A 187 -0.93 -1.84 0.98
CA VAL A 187 0.02 -0.72 1.16
C VAL A 187 -0.50 0.28 2.20
N VAL A 188 -1.77 0.68 2.11
CA VAL A 188 -2.37 1.64 3.06
C VAL A 188 -2.38 1.07 4.48
N GLU A 189 -2.79 -0.19 4.65
CA GLU A 189 -2.86 -0.84 5.97
C GLU A 189 -1.47 -1.08 6.56
N THR A 190 -0.47 -1.47 5.74
CA THR A 190 0.91 -1.63 6.22
C THR A 190 1.48 -0.29 6.68
N ARG A 191 1.13 0.81 6.00
CA ARG A 191 1.54 2.15 6.42
C ARG A 191 0.91 2.53 7.75
N ASP A 192 -0.39 2.33 7.90
CA ASP A 192 -1.10 2.67 9.14
C ASP A 192 -0.45 1.93 10.32
N LEU A 193 -0.22 0.62 10.16
CA LEU A 193 0.48 -0.20 11.15
C LEU A 193 1.92 0.28 11.42
N HIS A 194 2.65 0.71 10.38
CA HIS A 194 4.02 1.23 10.56
C HIS A 194 4.04 2.48 11.45
N VAL A 195 3.09 3.40 11.23
CA VAL A 195 2.99 4.62 12.05
C VAL A 195 2.61 4.26 13.50
N GLU A 196 1.64 3.35 13.68
CA GLU A 196 1.20 2.87 15.00
C GLU A 196 2.33 2.18 15.80
N VAL A 197 3.24 1.47 15.13
CA VAL A 197 4.31 0.72 15.81
C VAL A 197 5.55 1.59 16.06
N HIS A 198 5.94 2.41 15.08
CA HIS A 198 7.24 3.10 15.11
C HIS A 198 7.16 4.59 15.47
N HIS A 199 6.00 5.21 15.31
CA HIS A 199 5.80 6.64 15.54
C HIS A 199 4.71 6.94 16.57
N LEU A 200 4.37 5.95 17.38
CA LEU A 200 3.44 6.14 18.48
C LEU A 200 3.99 7.16 19.47
N HIS A 201 3.17 8.17 19.77
CA HIS A 201 3.45 9.15 20.81
C HIS A 201 2.17 9.41 21.62
N GLU A 202 2.34 9.66 22.93
CA GLU A 202 1.24 10.01 23.84
C GLU A 202 0.57 11.35 23.48
N ASP A 203 1.28 12.24 22.78
CA ASP A 203 0.74 13.51 22.30
C ASP A 203 0.10 13.34 20.91
N VAL A 204 -1.20 13.59 20.84
CA VAL A 204 -2.00 13.51 19.61
C VAL A 204 -1.46 14.40 18.49
N ARG A 205 -0.81 15.53 18.82
CA ARG A 205 -0.28 16.47 17.81
C ARG A 205 0.92 15.88 17.07
N ILE A 206 1.83 15.27 17.82
CA ILE A 206 3.02 14.60 17.26
C ILE A 206 2.59 13.39 16.41
N MET A 207 1.55 12.68 16.85
CA MET A 207 0.96 11.60 16.08
C MET A 207 0.31 12.09 14.77
N GLU A 208 -0.45 13.18 14.80
CA GLU A 208 -1.05 13.80 13.60
C GLU A 208 0.02 14.28 12.61
N GLU A 209 1.11 14.87 13.10
CA GLU A 209 2.26 15.26 12.27
C GLU A 209 2.92 14.05 11.63
N SER A 210 3.13 12.97 12.37
CA SER A 210 3.69 11.72 11.83
C SER A 210 2.79 11.08 10.77
N LEU A 211 1.48 11.05 11.00
CA LEU A 211 0.49 10.57 10.02
C LEU A 211 0.47 11.44 8.76
N ALA A 212 0.63 12.75 8.89
CA ALA A 212 0.73 13.67 7.77
C ALA A 212 2.02 13.44 6.97
N GLU A 213 3.16 13.25 7.64
CA GLU A 213 4.45 12.92 7.00
C GLU A 213 4.41 11.57 6.26
N HIS A 214 3.58 10.63 6.73
CA HIS A 214 3.35 9.32 6.12
C HIS A 214 2.06 9.27 5.27
N SER A 215 1.61 10.41 4.74
CA SER A 215 0.45 10.44 3.85
C SER A 215 0.69 9.65 2.55
N LEU A 216 -0.32 8.88 2.16
CA LEU A 216 -0.36 8.09 0.92
C LEU A 216 -1.39 8.62 -0.10
N ARG A 217 -1.91 9.84 0.08
CA ARG A 217 -2.92 10.41 -0.84
C ARG A 217 -2.35 10.63 -2.24
N GLY A 218 -1.17 11.23 -2.33
CA GLY A 218 -0.42 11.47 -3.55
C GLY A 218 0.04 10.17 -4.21
N TRP A 219 0.46 9.18 -3.42
CA TRP A 219 0.77 7.84 -3.93
C TRP A 219 -0.47 7.13 -4.48
N THR A 220 -1.61 7.21 -3.79
CA THR A 220 -2.89 6.65 -4.25
C THR A 220 -3.31 7.26 -5.58
N ALA A 221 -3.18 8.58 -5.74
CA ALA A 221 -3.45 9.26 -7.00
C ALA A 221 -2.51 8.80 -8.13
N MET A 222 -1.21 8.59 -7.84
CA MET A 222 -0.23 8.09 -8.80
C MET A 222 -0.47 6.62 -9.17
N PHE A 223 -0.90 5.79 -8.22
CA PHE A 223 -1.32 4.42 -8.48
C PHE A 223 -2.57 4.38 -9.39
N GLY A 224 -3.57 5.22 -9.12
CA GLY A 224 -4.74 5.37 -9.99
C GLY A 224 -4.37 5.86 -11.40
N ALA A 225 -3.45 6.82 -11.50
CA ALA A 225 -2.92 7.28 -12.78
C ALA A 225 -2.18 6.17 -13.53
N TRP A 226 -1.42 5.32 -12.84
CA TRP A 226 -0.78 4.16 -13.44
C TRP A 226 -1.78 3.17 -14.02
N VAL A 227 -2.82 2.80 -13.25
CA VAL A 227 -3.89 1.91 -13.70
C VAL A 227 -4.61 2.47 -14.93
N LEU A 228 -4.88 3.78 -14.94
CA LEU A 228 -5.47 4.46 -16.09
C LEU A 228 -4.56 4.38 -17.33
N LEU A 229 -3.28 4.71 -17.17
CA LEU A 229 -2.31 4.68 -18.27
C LEU A 229 -2.19 3.28 -18.89
N ILE A 230 -2.06 2.23 -18.07
CA ILE A 230 -1.94 0.86 -18.59
C ILE A 230 -3.23 0.37 -19.26
N THR A 231 -4.40 0.82 -18.80
CA THR A 231 -5.69 0.46 -19.40
C THR A 231 -5.89 1.15 -20.75
N VAL A 232 -5.56 2.45 -20.85
CA VAL A 232 -5.60 3.17 -22.13
C VAL A 232 -4.55 2.61 -23.09
N SER A 233 -3.34 2.31 -22.59
CA SER A 233 -2.26 1.71 -23.37
C SER A 233 -2.64 0.33 -23.91
N SER A 234 -3.26 -0.52 -23.09
CA SER A 234 -3.67 -1.86 -23.52
C SER A 234 -4.80 -1.81 -24.54
N TRP A 235 -5.80 -0.96 -24.32
CA TRP A 235 -6.88 -0.77 -25.28
C TRP A 235 -6.35 -0.23 -26.61
N ALA A 236 -5.56 0.85 -26.59
CA ALA A 236 -5.02 1.47 -27.81
C ALA A 236 -4.09 0.51 -28.58
N GLY A 237 -3.26 -0.26 -27.88
CA GLY A 237 -2.37 -1.24 -28.50
C GLY A 237 -3.14 -2.35 -29.22
N LEU A 238 -4.19 -2.89 -28.57
CA LEU A 238 -4.99 -3.95 -29.18
C LEU A 238 -5.86 -3.43 -30.32
N HIS A 239 -6.41 -2.23 -30.19
CA HIS A 239 -7.22 -1.62 -31.24
C HIS A 239 -6.39 -1.34 -32.51
N HIS A 240 -5.11 -0.97 -32.36
CA HIS A 240 -4.18 -0.82 -33.48
C HIS A 240 -3.96 -2.14 -34.23
N VAL A 241 -3.87 -3.26 -33.51
CA VAL A 241 -3.64 -4.59 -34.11
C VAL A 241 -4.93 -5.18 -34.70
N ALA A 242 -6.07 -4.94 -34.07
CA ALA A 242 -7.35 -5.52 -34.47
C ALA A 242 -7.96 -4.87 -35.73
N SER A 243 -7.57 -3.64 -36.08
CA SER A 243 -8.05 -2.89 -37.25
C SER A 243 -7.37 -3.32 -38.57
N TYR A 244 -7.32 -4.63 -38.81
CA TYR A 244 -6.61 -5.26 -39.93
C TYR A 244 -6.75 -4.52 -41.27
N GLY A 245 -5.62 -4.20 -41.91
CA GLY A 245 -5.60 -3.60 -43.24
C GLY A 245 -5.84 -2.08 -43.28
N GLU A 246 -6.21 -1.45 -42.17
CA GLU A 246 -6.20 0.01 -42.02
C GLU A 246 -4.96 0.45 -41.22
N SER A 247 -4.16 1.34 -41.80
CA SER A 247 -3.00 1.92 -41.10
C SER A 247 -3.45 2.97 -40.10
N ASN A 248 -3.89 2.54 -38.92
CA ASN A 248 -4.37 3.44 -37.88
C ASN A 248 -3.27 3.77 -36.85
N ILE A 249 -2.27 4.52 -37.31
CA ILE A 249 -1.08 4.91 -36.54
C ILE A 249 -1.44 5.73 -35.29
N GLY A 250 -2.61 6.39 -35.28
CA GLY A 250 -3.08 7.16 -34.12
C GLY A 250 -3.19 6.32 -32.84
N TYR A 251 -3.66 5.08 -32.96
CA TYR A 251 -3.75 4.16 -31.82
C TYR A 251 -2.38 3.67 -31.34
N LEU A 252 -1.43 3.44 -32.25
CA LEU A 252 -0.04 3.13 -31.88
C LEU A 252 0.60 4.31 -31.12
N VAL A 253 0.39 5.54 -31.56
CA VAL A 253 0.88 6.73 -30.88
C VAL A 253 0.25 6.84 -29.49
N LEU A 254 -1.06 6.63 -29.34
CA LEU A 254 -1.73 6.65 -28.04
C LEU A 254 -1.19 5.55 -27.10
N HIS A 255 -0.98 4.34 -27.62
CA HIS A 255 -0.34 3.24 -26.90
C HIS A 255 1.06 3.63 -26.37
N LEU A 256 1.90 4.25 -27.21
CA LEU A 256 3.23 4.70 -26.77
C LEU A 256 3.17 5.88 -25.79
N LEU A 257 2.31 6.86 -26.04
CA LEU A 257 2.14 8.04 -25.16
C LEU A 257 1.66 7.67 -23.76
N THR A 258 0.90 6.58 -23.62
CA THR A 258 0.40 6.11 -22.32
C THR A 258 1.27 5.01 -21.71
N GLY A 259 1.82 4.12 -22.54
CA GLY A 259 2.69 3.03 -22.11
C GLY A 259 4.08 3.47 -21.66
N VAL A 260 4.71 4.43 -22.36
CA VAL A 260 6.06 4.91 -22.00
C VAL A 260 6.07 5.54 -20.60
N PRO A 261 5.14 6.43 -20.21
CA PRO A 261 5.05 6.95 -18.84
C PRO A 261 4.62 5.90 -17.81
N ALA A 262 3.90 4.84 -18.19
CA ALA A 262 3.50 3.79 -17.26
C ALA A 262 4.69 2.99 -16.70
N VAL A 263 5.80 2.86 -17.45
CA VAL A 263 7.02 2.17 -17.01
C VAL A 263 7.68 2.84 -15.79
N PRO A 264 8.11 4.12 -15.83
CA PRO A 264 8.69 4.79 -14.66
C PRO A 264 7.68 4.93 -13.53
N LEU A 265 6.38 5.07 -13.85
CA LEU A 265 5.33 5.17 -12.84
C LEU A 265 5.12 3.85 -12.09
N LEU A 266 5.30 2.69 -12.74
CA LEU A 266 5.33 1.39 -12.04
C LEU A 266 6.47 1.36 -11.00
N LEU A 267 7.67 1.78 -11.37
CA LEU A 267 8.79 1.81 -10.43
C LEU A 267 8.52 2.79 -9.29
N PHE A 268 7.87 3.92 -9.56
CA PHE A 268 7.44 4.87 -8.53
C PHE A 268 6.44 4.24 -7.55
N VAL A 269 5.42 3.53 -8.05
CA VAL A 269 4.42 2.83 -7.24
C VAL A 269 5.06 1.81 -6.31
N LEU A 270 6.13 1.15 -6.75
CA LEU A 270 6.90 0.19 -5.94
C LEU A 270 7.87 0.87 -4.96
N TRP A 271 8.53 1.93 -5.41
CA TRP A 271 9.58 2.62 -4.66
C TRP A 271 9.03 3.31 -3.40
N TYR A 272 7.94 4.08 -3.51
CA TYR A 272 7.50 4.94 -2.41
C TYR A 272 7.08 4.14 -1.16
N PRO A 273 6.25 3.08 -1.25
CA PRO A 273 5.92 2.25 -0.09
C PRO A 273 7.15 1.59 0.54
N GLN A 274 8.05 1.03 -0.26
CA GLN A 274 9.29 0.44 0.27
C GLN A 274 10.14 1.47 1.01
N ARG A 275 10.27 2.67 0.44
CA ARG A 275 11.05 3.74 1.05
C ARG A 275 10.47 4.16 2.39
N MET A 276 9.14 4.25 2.46
CA MET A 276 8.41 4.64 3.65
C MET A 276 8.53 3.58 4.76
N LEU A 277 8.46 2.31 4.39
CA LEU A 277 8.45 1.18 5.34
C LEU A 277 9.85 0.72 5.79
N GLY A 278 10.90 1.10 5.07
CA GLY A 278 12.28 0.67 5.34
C GLY A 278 12.55 -0.79 4.93
N ASN A 279 13.73 -1.32 5.27
CA ASN A 279 14.21 -2.62 4.77
C ASN A 279 13.74 -3.84 5.58
N GLN A 280 13.03 -3.67 6.69
CA GLN A 280 12.72 -4.77 7.64
C GLN A 280 11.25 -5.17 7.71
N THR A 281 10.39 -4.57 6.89
CA THR A 281 8.94 -4.74 6.92
C THR A 281 8.46 -5.42 5.64
N SER A 282 7.40 -6.22 5.73
CA SER A 282 6.77 -6.86 4.56
C SER A 282 5.36 -6.31 4.37
N VAL A 283 5.00 -5.90 3.15
CA VAL A 283 3.68 -5.33 2.86
C VAL A 283 2.60 -6.40 2.84
N ARG A 284 1.69 -6.35 3.82
CA ARG A 284 0.61 -7.31 4.05
C ARG A 284 -0.65 -6.59 4.58
N THR A 285 -1.84 -7.13 4.30
CA THR A 285 -3.07 -6.63 4.92
C THR A 285 -3.13 -7.03 6.40
N ARG A 286 -3.86 -6.28 7.22
CA ARG A 286 -4.02 -6.56 8.66
C ARG A 286 -4.59 -7.97 8.89
N ALA A 287 -5.60 -8.34 8.10
CA ALA A 287 -6.18 -9.68 8.13
C ALA A 287 -5.18 -10.80 7.78
N ALA A 288 -4.20 -10.54 6.90
CA ALA A 288 -3.18 -11.54 6.57
C ALA A 288 -2.11 -11.67 7.66
N VAL A 289 -1.86 -10.61 8.42
CA VAL A 289 -1.01 -10.64 9.61
C VAL A 289 -1.72 -11.39 10.73
N ASP A 290 -2.98 -11.04 11.00
CA ASP A 290 -3.80 -11.69 12.02
C ASP A 290 -3.97 -13.19 11.75
N ALA A 291 -4.29 -13.56 10.50
CA ALA A 291 -4.36 -14.96 10.10
C ALA A 291 -3.01 -15.68 10.22
N ALA A 292 -1.88 -15.00 9.95
CA ALA A 292 -0.56 -15.60 10.13
C ALA A 292 -0.22 -15.83 11.61
N LEU A 293 -0.62 -14.92 12.50
CA LEU A 293 -0.47 -15.05 13.95
C LEU A 293 -1.37 -16.17 14.50
N GLU A 294 -2.63 -16.22 14.07
CA GLU A 294 -3.54 -17.33 14.41
C GLU A 294 -2.99 -18.69 13.96
N MET A 295 -2.41 -18.75 12.75
CA MET A 295 -1.80 -19.96 12.20
C MET A 295 -0.46 -20.33 12.86
N SER A 296 0.29 -19.37 13.42
CA SER A 296 1.52 -19.66 14.17
C SER A 296 1.24 -20.14 15.60
N GLY A 297 -0.01 -20.09 16.05
CA GLY A 297 -0.40 -20.45 17.42
C GLY A 297 0.03 -19.39 18.45
N GLU A 298 0.60 -18.28 18.00
CA GLU A 298 0.72 -17.07 18.80
C GLU A 298 -0.66 -16.45 18.83
N ALA A 299 -1.40 -16.70 19.92
CA ALA A 299 -2.61 -15.95 20.21
C ALA A 299 -2.31 -14.46 19.97
N PRO A 300 -3.23 -13.69 19.35
CA PRO A 300 -3.01 -12.28 19.12
C PRO A 300 -2.48 -11.69 20.41
N LEU A 301 -1.45 -10.85 20.33
CA LEU A 301 -0.94 -10.08 21.45
C LEU A 301 -2.08 -9.17 21.93
N LYS A 302 -3.07 -9.74 22.64
CA LYS A 302 -3.69 -9.07 23.77
C LYS A 302 -2.50 -8.82 24.66
N SER A 303 -1.97 -7.61 24.54
CA SER A 303 -1.03 -7.03 25.48
C SER A 303 -1.63 -7.31 26.86
N ASN A 304 -1.18 -8.39 27.50
CA ASN A 304 -1.36 -8.63 28.92
C ASN A 304 -0.45 -7.64 29.64
N LYS A 305 -0.56 -6.35 29.33
CA LYS A 305 -0.06 -5.30 30.20
C LYS A 305 -0.85 -5.49 31.49
N ALA A 306 -0.11 -5.83 32.54
CA ALA A 306 -0.67 -5.96 33.88
C ALA A 306 -1.48 -4.69 34.19
N SER A 307 -2.68 -4.86 34.74
CA SER A 307 -3.48 -3.72 35.15
C SER A 307 -2.69 -2.87 36.13
N SER A 308 -2.78 -1.54 35.99
CA SER A 308 -2.01 -0.60 36.80
C SER A 308 -2.85 0.61 37.13
N CYS A 309 -2.52 1.29 38.22
CA CYS A 309 -3.22 2.50 38.63
C CYS A 309 -2.96 3.62 37.59
N PRO A 310 -4.00 4.30 37.08
CA PRO A 310 -3.83 5.35 36.07
C PRO A 310 -3.01 6.54 36.57
N GLU A 311 -3.03 6.82 37.88
CA GLU A 311 -2.33 7.98 38.45
C GLU A 311 -0.89 7.70 38.89
N CYS A 312 -0.56 6.47 39.28
CA CYS A 312 0.72 6.18 39.91
C CYS A 312 1.42 4.92 39.39
N GLY A 313 0.84 4.22 38.42
CA GLY A 313 1.41 3.01 37.82
C GLY A 313 1.49 1.80 38.75
N HIS A 314 0.95 1.87 39.97
CA HIS A 314 0.99 0.74 40.91
C HIS A 314 0.20 -0.45 40.38
N ALA A 315 0.77 -1.65 40.45
CA ALA A 315 0.13 -2.87 39.96
C ALA A 315 -1.25 -3.08 40.61
N SER A 316 -2.25 -3.28 39.76
CA SER A 316 -3.63 -3.56 40.15
C SER A 316 -3.91 -5.06 39.99
N LYS A 317 -4.98 -5.53 40.64
CA LYS A 317 -5.47 -6.92 40.53
C LYS A 317 -6.72 -7.02 39.65
N VAL A 318 -7.00 -5.98 38.87
CA VAL A 318 -8.09 -5.98 37.89
C VAL A 318 -7.70 -6.89 36.72
N THR A 319 -8.57 -7.81 36.35
CA THR A 319 -8.35 -8.73 35.22
C THR A 319 -9.63 -8.87 34.39
N LEU A 320 -9.49 -9.30 33.14
CA LEU A 320 -10.62 -9.70 32.31
C LEU A 320 -10.89 -11.20 32.52
N ASN A 321 -12.15 -11.58 32.72
CA ASN A 321 -12.55 -12.99 32.77
C ASN A 321 -12.63 -13.60 31.35
N ALA A 322 -12.89 -14.90 31.26
CA ALA A 322 -12.99 -15.61 29.97
C ALA A 322 -14.12 -15.10 29.05
N SER A 323 -15.12 -14.41 29.60
CA SER A 323 -16.20 -13.75 28.86
C SER A 323 -15.92 -12.28 28.51
N GLY A 324 -14.76 -11.73 28.88
CA GLY A 324 -14.37 -10.35 28.58
C GLY A 324 -14.89 -9.30 29.58
N GLU A 325 -15.43 -9.71 30.72
CA GLU A 325 -15.92 -8.80 31.76
C GLU A 325 -14.82 -8.50 32.79
N LEU A 326 -14.89 -7.30 33.36
CA LEU A 326 -13.97 -6.82 34.40
C LEU A 326 -14.17 -7.57 35.71
N ALA A 327 -13.11 -8.18 36.23
CA ALA A 327 -13.10 -8.89 37.49
C ALA A 327 -12.02 -8.34 38.44
N HIS A 328 -12.31 -8.38 39.73
CA HIS A 328 -11.39 -8.00 40.79
C HIS A 328 -11.59 -8.93 42.00
N PRO A 329 -10.54 -9.23 42.79
CA PRO A 329 -10.71 -9.92 44.07
C PRO A 329 -11.70 -9.18 44.97
N CYS A 330 -12.55 -9.93 45.67
CA CYS A 330 -13.55 -9.32 46.54
C CYS A 330 -12.90 -8.40 47.59
N LEU A 331 -13.54 -7.25 47.86
CA LEU A 331 -13.04 -6.25 48.82
C LEU A 331 -13.50 -6.50 50.25
N SER A 332 -14.39 -7.48 50.48
CA SER A 332 -14.86 -7.81 51.83
C SER A 332 -13.74 -8.47 52.64
N ALA A 333 -13.62 -8.11 53.92
CA ALA A 333 -12.62 -8.67 54.82
C ALA A 333 -12.67 -10.22 54.83
N GLY A 334 -11.58 -10.86 54.41
CA GLY A 334 -11.43 -12.31 54.39
C GLY A 334 -11.92 -13.04 53.14
N CYS A 335 -12.39 -12.33 52.09
CA CYS A 335 -12.75 -12.95 50.81
C CYS A 335 -11.74 -12.56 49.72
N SER A 336 -11.17 -13.54 49.02
CA SER A 336 -10.25 -13.34 47.89
C SER A 336 -10.81 -13.87 46.56
N THR A 337 -12.09 -14.27 46.53
CA THR A 337 -12.75 -14.76 45.32
C THR A 337 -12.74 -13.68 44.25
N LEU A 338 -12.41 -14.05 43.01
CA LEU A 338 -12.49 -13.16 41.86
C LEU A 338 -13.98 -12.92 41.53
N VAL A 339 -14.42 -11.67 41.51
CA VAL A 339 -15.83 -11.31 41.27
C VAL A 339 -15.90 -10.26 40.17
N VAL A 340 -16.92 -10.35 39.32
CA VAL A 340 -17.23 -9.34 38.32
C VAL A 340 -17.56 -8.00 39.00
N VAL A 341 -16.92 -6.94 38.54
CA VAL A 341 -17.11 -5.57 39.05
C VAL A 341 -18.58 -5.17 38.87
N GLY A 342 -19.23 -4.73 39.96
CA GLY A 342 -20.66 -4.38 39.95
C GLY A 342 -21.62 -5.54 40.25
N ALA A 343 -21.13 -6.78 40.39
CA ALA A 343 -21.93 -7.95 40.78
C ALA A 343 -21.81 -8.28 42.28
N SER A 344 -22.72 -9.10 42.80
CA SER A 344 -22.61 -9.64 44.16
C SER A 344 -21.64 -10.82 44.19
N CYS A 345 -20.75 -10.85 45.18
CA CYS A 345 -19.82 -11.95 45.37
C CYS A 345 -20.58 -13.25 45.67
N PRO A 346 -20.29 -14.36 44.95
CA PRO A 346 -20.95 -15.64 45.18
C PRO A 346 -20.58 -16.28 46.54
N THR A 347 -19.46 -15.88 47.15
CA THR A 347 -18.96 -16.45 48.40
C THR A 347 -19.44 -15.69 49.63
N CYS A 348 -19.36 -14.36 49.64
CA CYS A 348 -19.68 -13.53 50.80
C CYS A 348 -20.95 -12.68 50.63
N SER A 349 -21.61 -12.76 49.47
CA SER A 349 -22.81 -11.96 49.11
C SER A 349 -22.62 -10.44 49.15
N ALA A 350 -21.38 -9.94 49.34
CA ALA A 350 -21.09 -8.51 49.30
C ALA A 350 -21.18 -7.98 47.87
N SER A 351 -21.79 -6.81 47.70
CA SER A 351 -21.89 -6.12 46.40
C SER A 351 -20.55 -5.47 46.04
N MET A 352 -20.01 -5.79 44.86
CA MET A 352 -18.77 -5.19 44.38
C MET A 352 -19.01 -3.77 43.88
N PRO A 353 -18.22 -2.77 44.32
CA PRO A 353 -18.31 -1.41 43.79
C PRO A 353 -17.81 -1.37 42.34
N LYS A 354 -18.37 -0.47 41.54
CA LYS A 354 -17.92 -0.20 40.15
C LYS A 354 -16.60 0.56 40.06
N ARG A 355 -16.17 1.16 41.18
CA ARG A 355 -14.93 1.91 41.34
C ARG A 355 -14.02 1.20 42.34
N ILE A 356 -12.72 1.23 42.06
CA ILE A 356 -11.69 0.55 42.84
C ILE A 356 -10.72 1.62 43.36
N ALA A 357 -10.33 1.48 44.62
CA ALA A 357 -9.35 2.37 45.24
C ALA A 357 -7.93 1.79 45.11
N CYS A 358 -6.97 2.61 44.67
CA CYS A 358 -5.57 2.21 44.62
C CYS A 358 -4.98 2.16 46.04
N PRO A 359 -4.33 1.05 46.46
CA PRO A 359 -3.72 0.95 47.78
C PRO A 359 -2.49 1.85 47.96
N ALA A 360 -1.87 2.31 46.87
CA ALA A 360 -0.64 3.11 46.91
C ALA A 360 -0.89 4.62 46.94
N CYS A 361 -1.82 5.13 46.12
CA CYS A 361 -2.09 6.58 46.03
C CYS A 361 -3.49 6.98 46.51
N GLY A 362 -4.36 6.03 46.86
CA GLY A 362 -5.71 6.31 47.36
C GLY A 362 -6.71 6.81 46.32
N VAL A 363 -6.33 6.93 45.03
CA VAL A 363 -7.27 7.32 43.97
C VAL A 363 -8.38 6.28 43.84
N ASN A 364 -9.63 6.75 43.67
CA ASN A 364 -10.80 5.91 43.48
C ASN A 364 -11.35 6.08 42.06
N ALA A 365 -10.85 5.25 41.14
CA ALA A 365 -11.17 5.30 39.72
C ALA A 365 -12.13 4.17 39.32
N PRO A 366 -12.94 4.34 38.25
CA PRO A 366 -13.61 3.23 37.57
C PRO A 366 -12.67 2.05 37.32
N ALA A 367 -13.16 0.81 37.47
CA ALA A 367 -12.33 -0.37 37.25
C ALA A 367 -11.74 -0.49 35.82
N MET A 368 -12.40 0.14 34.85
CA MET A 368 -11.97 0.18 33.45
C MET A 368 -10.65 0.92 33.29
N ASP A 369 -10.48 2.05 33.98
CA ASP A 369 -9.30 2.92 33.93
C ASP A 369 -8.03 2.26 34.51
N TYR A 370 -8.16 1.10 35.18
CA TYR A 370 -7.02 0.31 35.64
C TYR A 370 -6.48 -0.65 34.59
N LEU A 371 -7.23 -0.90 33.53
CA LEU A 371 -6.71 -1.56 32.33
C LEU A 371 -6.15 -0.45 31.43
N PRO A 372 -4.92 -0.60 30.93
CA PRO A 372 -4.44 0.29 29.87
C PRO A 372 -5.41 0.15 28.70
N ASP A 373 -5.86 1.28 28.15
CA ASP A 373 -6.84 1.33 27.06
C ASP A 373 -6.49 0.29 25.99
N GLN A 374 -7.30 -0.77 25.92
CA GLN A 374 -7.21 -1.77 24.85
C GLN A 374 -8.09 -1.39 23.65
N GLU A 375 -8.90 -0.33 23.77
CA GLU A 375 -9.86 0.12 22.74
C GLU A 375 -9.60 1.55 22.23
N ALA A 376 -8.46 2.12 22.60
CA ALA A 376 -7.81 3.18 21.86
C ALA A 376 -6.48 2.55 21.42
N TRP A 377 -6.29 1.97 20.24
CA TRP A 377 -6.87 2.13 18.91
C TRP A 377 -6.47 0.88 18.08
#